data_AF-A0A348S2C5-F1
#
_entry.id   AF-A0A348S2C5-F1
#
_cell.length_a   1.000
_cell.length_b   1.000
_cell.length_c   1.000
_cell.angle_alpha   90.00
_cell.angle_beta   90.00
_cell.angle_gamma   90.00
#
_symmetry.space_group_name_H-M   'P 1'
#
loop_
_entity.id
_entity.type
_entity.pdbx_description
1 polymer ?
#
loop_
_entity_poly.entity_id
_entity_poly.type
_entity_poly.pdbx_seq_one_letter_code
_entity_poly.pdbx_strand_id
1 'polypeptide(L)' 'AEGLQAIEWFKQKEFLKIAEYCCFDVKITKLVHEYGSACKQVFYNNKFGTKMSVEVDW' A
#
# COMPACT_ATOMS: atom_id res chain seq x y z
N ALA A 1 4.18 7.64 4.79
CA ALA A 1 3.29 8.06 3.70
C ALA A 1 2.24 8.97 4.31
N GLU A 2 2.17 10.22 3.88
CA GLU A 2 1.13 11.13 4.36
C GLU A 2 -0.08 10.96 3.44
N GLY A 3 -1.15 10.33 3.94
CA GLY A 3 -2.35 10.03 3.15
C GLY A 3 -3.09 11.26 2.59
N LEU A 4 -2.59 12.47 2.86
CA LEU A 4 -3.13 13.74 2.38
C LEU A 4 -2.32 14.32 1.21
N GLN A 5 -1.23 13.70 0.78
CA GLN A 5 -0.33 14.26 -0.25
C GLN A 5 -1.04 14.45 -1.61
N ALA A 6 -1.91 13.51 -1.99
CA ALA A 6 -2.70 13.63 -3.22
C ALA A 6 -3.63 14.85 -3.24
N ILE A 7 -4.11 15.30 -2.08
CA ILE A 7 -4.94 16.51 -1.96
C ILE A 7 -4.13 17.75 -2.30
N GLU A 8 -2.87 17.80 -1.87
CA GLU A 8 -1.99 18.93 -2.15
C GLU A 8 -1.63 18.99 -3.65
N TRP A 9 -1.29 17.86 -4.26
CA TRP A 9 -1.07 17.78 -5.71
C TRP A 9 -2.30 18.19 -6.52
N PHE A 10 -3.51 17.85 -6.05
CA PHE A 10 -4.74 18.27 -6.70
C PHE A 10 -4.90 19.80 -6.70
N LYS A 11 -4.66 20.46 -5.55
CA LYS A 11 -4.68 21.94 -5.46
C LYS A 11 -3.66 22.59 -6.39
N GLN A 12 -2.50 21.94 -6.56
CA GLN A 12 -1.42 22.38 -7.44
C GLN A 12 -1.58 21.97 -8.91
N LYS A 13 -2.68 21.28 -9.27
CA LYS A 13 -2.96 20.73 -10.61
C LYS A 13 -1.91 19.73 -11.12
N GLU A 14 -1.20 19.05 -10.22
CA GLU A 14 -0.16 18.06 -10.54
C GLU A 14 -0.76 16.66 -10.77
N PHE A 15 -1.66 16.52 -11.75
CA PHE A 15 -2.43 15.29 -11.96
C PHE A 15 -1.60 14.05 -12.29
N LEU A 16 -0.44 14.22 -12.94
CA LEU A 16 0.42 13.08 -13.28
C LEU A 16 0.95 12.38 -12.01
N LYS A 17 1.29 13.15 -10.96
CA LYS A 17 1.73 12.59 -9.68
C LYS A 17 0.62 11.81 -8.98
N ILE A 18 -0.62 12.31 -9.07
CA ILE A 18 -1.78 11.62 -8.54
C ILE A 18 -2.00 10.30 -9.28
N ALA A 19 -1.96 10.31 -10.61
CA ALA A 19 -2.13 9.10 -11.41
C ALA A 19 -1.04 8.07 -11.11
N GLU A 20 0.22 8.50 -11.03
CA GLU A 20 1.35 7.64 -10.67
C GLU A 20 1.18 7.04 -9.27
N TYR A 21 0.80 7.85 -8.27
CA TYR A 21 0.52 7.41 -6.92
C TYR A 21 -0.60 6.36 -6.87
N CYS A 22 -1.71 6.59 -7.56
CA CYS A 22 -2.81 5.62 -7.66
C CYS A 22 -2.37 4.30 -8.33
N CYS A 23 -1.54 4.38 -9.39
CA CYS A 23 -1.00 3.18 -10.02
C CYS A 23 -0.09 2.38 -9.07
N PHE A 24 0.72 3.07 -8.24
CA PHE A 24 1.54 2.41 -7.24
C PHE A 24 0.71 1.72 -6.15
N ASP A 25 -0.37 2.33 -5.68
CA ASP A 25 -1.27 1.71 -4.70
C ASP A 25 -1.82 0.38 -5.22
N VAL A 26 -2.35 0.37 -6.46
CA VAL A 26 -2.87 -0.87 -7.09
C VAL A 26 -1.76 -1.91 -7.26
N LYS A 27 -0.57 -1.49 -7.70
CA LYS A 27 0.58 -2.39 -7.88
C LYS A 27 0.98 -3.04 -6.56
N ILE A 28 1.11 -2.26 -5.48
CA ILE A 28 1.52 -2.78 -4.17
C ILE A 28 0.45 -3.71 -3.60
N THR A 29 -0.84 -3.35 -3.68
CA THR A 29 -1.93 -4.24 -3.24
C THR A 29 -1.87 -5.58 -3.98
N LYS A 30 -1.67 -5.57 -5.30
CA LYS A 30 -1.50 -6.80 -6.09
C LYS A 30 -0.31 -7.63 -5.60
N LEU A 31 0.85 -7.01 -5.39
CA LEU A 31 2.06 -7.73 -4.94
C LEU A 31 1.88 -8.34 -3.54
N VAL A 32 1.23 -7.63 -2.61
CA VAL A 32 0.90 -8.15 -1.27
C VAL A 32 -0.06 -9.33 -1.38
N HIS A 33 -1.07 -9.24 -2.24
CA HIS A 33 -2.01 -10.33 -2.49
C HIS A 33 -1.35 -11.54 -3.18
N GLU A 34 -0.48 -11.34 -4.16
CA GLU A 34 0.24 -12.46 -4.78
C GLU A 34 1.15 -13.15 -3.76
N TYR A 35 1.83 -12.38 -2.90
CA TYR A 35 2.65 -12.92 -1.82
C TYR A 35 1.82 -13.74 -0.82
N GLY A 36 0.75 -13.17 -0.27
CA GLY A 36 -0.03 -13.89 0.74
C GLY A 36 -0.78 -15.10 0.18
N SER A 37 -1.18 -15.09 -1.10
CA SER A 37 -1.85 -16.24 -1.71
C SER A 37 -0.86 -17.40 -1.91
N ALA A 38 0.39 -17.08 -2.24
CA ALA A 38 1.47 -18.06 -2.37
C ALA A 38 2.01 -18.57 -1.02
N CYS A 39 2.11 -17.69 0.00
CA CYS A 39 2.74 -18.01 1.28
C CYS A 39 1.76 -18.28 2.43
N LYS A 40 0.46 -18.04 2.22
CA LYS A 40 -0.62 -18.12 3.23
C LYS A 40 -0.40 -17.26 4.47
N GLN A 41 0.41 -16.20 4.34
CA GLN A 41 0.62 -15.20 5.38
C GLN A 41 1.06 -13.86 4.79
N VAL A 42 0.83 -12.77 5.54
CA VAL A 42 1.41 -11.44 5.29
C VAL A 42 2.05 -10.88 6.56
N PHE A 43 2.88 -9.84 6.41
CA PHE A 43 3.60 -9.22 7.52
C PHE A 43 3.23 -7.74 7.65
N TYR A 44 3.19 -7.26 8.89
CA TYR A 44 3.00 -5.84 9.19
C TYR A 44 3.78 -5.46 10.46
N ASN A 45 4.07 -4.17 10.63
CA ASN A 45 4.63 -3.67 11.87
C ASN A 45 3.49 -3.21 12.79
N ASN A 46 3.47 -3.67 14.03
CA ASN A 46 2.51 -3.17 15.01
C ASN A 46 2.88 -1.74 15.47
N LYS A 47 2.05 -1.15 16.35
CA LYS A 47 2.28 0.20 16.88
C LYS A 47 3.60 0.38 17.65
N PHE A 48 4.25 -0.72 18.04
CA PHE A 48 5.54 -0.74 18.74
C PHE A 48 6.72 -1.00 17.78
N GLY A 49 6.48 -1.07 16.47
CA GLY A 49 7.49 -1.34 15.46
C GLY A 49 7.91 -2.82 15.37
N THR A 50 7.27 -3.72 16.11
CA THR A 50 7.55 -5.15 16.02
C THR A 50 6.93 -5.73 14.76
N LYS A 51 7.72 -6.50 14.00
CA LYS A 51 7.24 -7.25 12.85
C LYS A 51 6.35 -8.40 13.33
N MET A 52 5.11 -8.38 12.88
CA MET A 52 4.09 -9.40 13.11
C MET A 52 3.79 -10.13 11.80
N SER A 53 3.30 -11.36 11.90
CA SER A 53 2.69 -12.10 10.80
C SER A 53 1.19 -12.31 11.05
N VAL A 54 0.42 -12.42 9.99
CA VAL A 54 -0.99 -12.83 10.03
C VAL A 54 -1.24 -13.84 8.91
N GLU A 55 -1.92 -14.93 9.24
CA GLU A 55 -2.36 -15.94 8.30
C GLU A 55 -3.50 -15.40 7.43
N VAL A 56 -3.54 -15.81 6.16
CA VAL A 56 -4.55 -15.38 5.19
C VAL A 56 -5.08 -16.58 4.40
N ASP A 57 -6.37 -16.56 4.09
CA ASP A 57 -7.10 -17.67 3.47
C ASP A 57 -7.43 -17.45 1.98
N TRP A 58 -7.11 -16.28 1.44
CA TRP A 58 -7.12 -15.97 0.01
C TRP A 58 -5.87 -16.47 -0.74
#